data_AF-A0A6J4VQH2-F1
#
_entry.id   AF-A0A6J4VQH2-F1
#
_cell.length_a   1.000
_cell.length_b   1.000
_cell.length_c   1.000
_cell.angle_alpha   90.00
_cell.angle_beta   90.00
_cell.angle_gamma   90.00
#
_symmetry.space_group_name_H-M   'P 1'
#
loop_
_entity.id
_entity.type
_entity.pdbx_description
1 polymer ?
#
loop_
_entity_poly.entity_id
_entity_poly.type
_entity_poly.pdbx_seq_one_letter_code
_entity_poly.pdbx_strand_id
1 'polypeptide(L)'
;MVNQLSPTGYDRIPMTHPLSPPTSKHPYLRPKPGIRVKNLQVCGDEVWHGQTEHIWVDVEAPSAEQIEALKRHFAFNKLALEDVLVSDHWSRFERYPEHLFLIFRTLAEPEDLSDRTEEIDVF
;
A
#
# COMPACT_ATOMS: atom_id res chain seq x y z
N MET A 1 34.25 36.83 -21.60
CA MET A 1 32.97 37.41 -22.07
C MET A 1 32.20 36.28 -22.75
N VAL A 2 31.04 35.89 -22.17
CA VAL A 2 29.91 35.08 -22.72
C VAL A 2 30.25 33.69 -23.31
N ASN A 3 30.07 32.55 -22.62
CA ASN A 3 28.85 31.83 -22.19
C ASN A 3 28.00 31.27 -23.36
N GLN A 4 28.02 29.94 -23.55
CA GLN A 4 26.97 29.16 -24.22
C GLN A 4 26.75 27.84 -23.47
N LEU A 5 25.47 27.55 -23.20
CA LEU A 5 24.92 26.51 -22.34
C LEU A 5 24.67 25.18 -23.10
N SER A 6 25.00 24.07 -22.42
CA SER A 6 24.41 22.70 -22.34
C SER A 6 23.77 22.01 -23.58
N PRO A 7 23.81 20.66 -23.64
CA PRO A 7 22.86 19.85 -22.88
C PRO A 7 23.52 18.72 -22.08
N THR A 8 23.06 18.58 -20.85
CA THR A 8 23.38 17.51 -19.89
C THR A 8 23.00 16.14 -20.45
N GLY A 9 24.01 15.28 -20.60
CA GLY A 9 23.82 13.84 -20.84
C GLY A 9 23.27 13.18 -19.57
N TYR A 10 21.98 12.84 -19.60
CA TYR A 10 21.42 11.85 -18.68
C TYR A 10 21.87 10.47 -19.16
N ASP A 11 22.94 9.94 -18.55
CA ASP A 11 23.31 8.54 -18.70
C ASP A 11 22.19 7.67 -18.10
N ARG A 12 21.51 6.90 -18.96
CA ARG A 12 20.53 5.89 -18.53
C ARG A 12 21.30 4.72 -17.92
N ILE A 13 21.26 4.59 -16.59
CA ILE A 13 21.69 3.35 -15.93
C ILE A 13 20.62 2.27 -16.19
N PRO A 14 20.96 1.13 -16.82
CA PRO A 14 19.99 0.05 -16.99
C PRO A 14 19.79 -0.66 -15.64
N MET A 15 18.63 -0.46 -15.01
CA MET A 15 18.21 -1.25 -13.85
C MET A 15 17.87 -2.68 -14.28
N THR A 16 18.86 -3.57 -14.19
CA THR A 16 18.64 -5.02 -14.20
C THR A 16 19.22 -5.59 -12.92
N HIS A 17 18.56 -5.30 -11.80
CA HIS A 17 18.71 -6.11 -10.60
C HIS A 17 17.36 -6.77 -10.29
N PRO A 18 17.32 -8.11 -10.15
CA PRO A 18 16.14 -8.76 -9.60
C PRO A 18 16.01 -8.25 -8.17
N LEU A 19 14.92 -7.53 -7.88
CA LEU A 19 14.57 -7.12 -6.53
C LEU A 19 14.28 -8.39 -5.72
N SER A 20 15.30 -8.88 -5.01
CA SER A 20 15.07 -9.80 -3.89
C SER A 20 14.05 -9.13 -2.96
N PRO A 21 13.03 -9.84 -2.45
CA PRO A 21 12.06 -9.23 -1.55
C PRO A 21 12.83 -8.67 -0.34
N PRO A 22 12.68 -7.38 -0.03
CA PRO A 22 13.43 -6.78 1.06
C PRO A 22 12.93 -7.36 2.39
N THR A 23 13.71 -8.24 3.00
CA THR A 23 13.54 -8.58 4.41
C THR A 23 13.94 -7.35 5.22
N SER A 24 12.96 -6.55 5.64
CA SER A 24 13.19 -5.48 6.62
C SER A 24 13.94 -6.08 7.82
N LYS A 25 15.00 -5.40 8.27
CA LYS A 25 15.75 -5.81 9.46
C LYS A 25 14.97 -5.57 10.74
N HIS A 26 13.88 -4.80 10.67
CA HIS A 26 13.12 -4.39 11.83
C HIS A 26 12.12 -5.49 12.26
N PRO A 27 12.14 -5.95 13.53
CA PRO A 27 11.33 -7.08 13.97
C PRO A 27 9.82 -6.83 13.92
N TYR A 28 9.40 -5.56 13.91
CA TYR A 28 8.00 -5.15 13.88
C TYR A 28 7.43 -4.97 12.45
N LEU A 29 8.29 -4.85 11.45
CA LEU A 29 7.92 -4.70 10.04
C LEU A 29 7.91 -6.03 9.28
N ARG A 30 7.79 -7.15 10.01
CA ARG A 30 7.65 -8.46 9.37
C ARG A 30 6.30 -8.51 8.68
N PRO A 31 6.26 -8.81 7.37
CA PRO A 31 5.01 -8.91 6.68
C PRO A 31 4.11 -9.96 7.32
N LYS A 32 2.85 -9.61 7.56
CA LYS A 32 1.83 -10.54 8.01
C LYS A 32 0.90 -10.75 6.82
N PRO A 33 1.17 -11.70 5.91
CA PRO A 33 0.30 -11.88 4.76
C PRO A 33 -1.12 -12.31 5.19
N GLY A 34 -2.12 -11.84 4.44
CA GLY A 34 -3.53 -12.17 4.60
C GLY A 34 -4.36 -11.05 5.24
N ILE A 35 -5.52 -11.46 5.78
CA ILE A 35 -6.52 -10.57 6.36
C ILE A 35 -6.48 -10.69 7.89
N ARG A 36 -6.37 -9.56 8.57
CA ARG A 36 -6.49 -9.44 10.03
C ARG A 36 -7.63 -8.51 10.35
N VAL A 37 -8.38 -8.82 11.40
CA VAL A 37 -9.52 -7.98 11.81
C VAL A 37 -9.39 -7.62 13.27
N LYS A 38 -9.64 -6.35 13.57
CA LYS A 38 -9.87 -5.86 14.93
C LYS A 38 -11.30 -5.44 15.07
N ASN A 39 -11.95 -5.89 16.14
CA ASN A 39 -13.24 -5.39 16.55
C ASN A 39 -13.06 -4.03 17.23
N LEU A 40 -13.72 -2.99 16.71
CA LEU A 40 -13.58 -1.63 17.23
C LEU A 40 -14.38 -1.38 18.49
N GLN A 41 -15.37 -2.21 18.81
CA GLN A 41 -16.18 -2.05 20.01
C GLN A 41 -15.48 -2.62 21.24
N VAL A 42 -14.80 -3.77 21.08
CA VAL A 42 -14.09 -4.43 22.18
C VAL A 42 -12.57 -4.24 22.13
N CYS A 43 -12.05 -3.57 21.09
CA CYS A 43 -10.62 -3.31 20.87
C CYS A 43 -9.77 -4.60 20.95
N GLY A 44 -10.19 -5.63 20.22
CA GLY A 44 -9.54 -6.95 20.23
C GLY A 44 -9.48 -7.58 18.85
N ASP A 45 -8.60 -8.58 18.69
CA ASP A 45 -8.48 -9.33 17.43
C ASP A 45 -9.70 -10.24 17.23
N GLU A 46 -10.15 -10.39 15.99
CA GLU A 46 -11.31 -11.19 15.59
C GLU A 46 -11.04 -11.95 14.29
N VAL A 47 -11.70 -13.09 14.10
CA VAL A 47 -11.69 -13.81 12.82
C VAL A 47 -12.65 -13.11 11.85
N TRP A 48 -12.20 -12.89 10.61
CA TRP A 48 -13.06 -12.32 9.59
C TRP A 48 -14.06 -13.35 9.05
N HIS A 49 -15.34 -13.05 9.19
CA HIS A 49 -16.47 -13.83 8.68
C HIS A 49 -17.28 -13.05 7.63
N GLY A 50 -16.73 -11.94 7.11
CA GLY A 50 -17.41 -11.09 6.14
C GLY A 50 -18.21 -9.93 6.76
N GLN A 51 -18.04 -9.68 8.06
CA GLN A 51 -18.50 -8.43 8.68
C GLN A 51 -17.85 -7.22 8.01
N THR A 52 -18.56 -6.08 8.00
CA THR A 52 -18.13 -4.83 7.37
C THR A 52 -18.28 -3.60 8.28
N GLU A 53 -19.00 -3.73 9.39
CA GLU A 53 -19.25 -2.65 10.33
C GLU A 53 -18.49 -2.86 11.63
N HIS A 54 -18.09 -1.76 12.28
CA HIS A 54 -17.44 -1.77 13.60
C HIS A 54 -16.15 -2.62 13.67
N ILE A 55 -15.45 -2.74 12.55
CA ILE A 55 -14.19 -3.46 12.44
C ILE A 55 -13.11 -2.60 11.77
N TRP A 56 -11.86 -2.94 12.03
CA TRP A 56 -10.71 -2.56 11.22
C TRP A 56 -10.20 -3.78 10.50
N VAL A 57 -10.14 -3.74 9.17
CA VAL A 57 -9.62 -4.84 8.34
C VAL A 57 -8.24 -4.42 7.82
N ASP A 58 -7.21 -5.10 8.29
CA ASP A 58 -5.83 -4.92 7.87
C ASP A 58 -5.46 -6.02 6.88
N VAL A 59 -5.08 -5.63 5.66
CA VAL A 59 -4.85 -6.52 4.54
C VAL A 59 -3.45 -6.29 4.01
N GLU A 60 -2.66 -7.35 3.97
CA GLU A 60 -1.28 -7.28 3.49
C GLU A 60 -1.00 -8.50 2.61
N ALA A 61 -0.44 -8.27 1.41
CA ALA A 61 -0.18 -9.32 0.42
C ALA A 61 -1.32 -10.37 0.30
N PRO A 62 -2.58 -9.96 0.07
CA PRO A 62 -3.71 -10.89 0.05
C PRO A 62 -3.63 -11.84 -1.15
N SER A 63 -4.14 -13.06 -0.99
CA SER A 63 -4.33 -13.97 -2.12
C SER A 63 -5.47 -13.49 -3.03
N ALA A 64 -5.51 -13.98 -4.28
CA ALA A 64 -6.61 -13.68 -5.20
C ALA A 64 -7.98 -14.07 -4.61
N GLU A 65 -8.06 -15.18 -3.87
CA GLU A 65 -9.28 -15.62 -3.20
C GLU A 65 -9.72 -14.67 -2.09
N GLN A 66 -8.76 -14.11 -1.34
CA GLN A 66 -9.00 -13.12 -0.31
C GLN A 66 -9.46 -11.79 -0.91
N ILE A 67 -8.87 -11.35 -2.02
CA ILE A 67 -9.33 -10.17 -2.77
C ILE A 67 -10.79 -10.37 -3.23
N GLU A 68 -11.11 -11.52 -3.82
CA GLU A 68 -12.49 -11.81 -4.23
C GLU A 68 -13.45 -11.91 -3.04
N ALA A 69 -13.00 -12.38 -1.87
CA ALA A 69 -13.79 -12.31 -0.65
C ALA A 69 -14.06 -10.86 -0.23
N LEU A 70 -13.03 -10.01 -0.20
CA LEU A 70 -13.18 -8.60 0.17
C LEU A 70 -14.16 -7.89 -0.78
N LYS A 71 -14.06 -8.12 -2.09
CA LYS A 71 -15.00 -7.57 -3.10
C LYS A 71 -16.45 -7.98 -2.93
N ARG A 72 -16.72 -9.15 -2.32
CA ARG A 72 -18.09 -9.61 -2.06
C ARG A 72 -18.73 -8.93 -0.86
N HIS A 73 -17.92 -8.48 0.10
CA HIS A 73 -18.41 -7.89 1.35
C HIS A 73 -18.36 -6.36 1.33
N PHE A 74 -17.31 -5.77 0.75
CA PHE A 74 -17.13 -4.32 0.68
C PHE A 74 -17.48 -3.78 -0.72
N ALA A 75 -18.12 -2.61 -0.75
CA ALA A 75 -18.47 -1.91 -1.98
C ALA A 75 -17.28 -1.06 -2.47
N PHE A 76 -16.23 -1.71 -2.98
CA PHE A 76 -15.09 -0.99 -3.55
C PHE A 76 -15.44 -0.31 -4.87
N ASN A 77 -14.97 0.91 -5.05
CA ASN A 77 -14.87 1.49 -6.38
C ASN A 77 -13.87 0.68 -7.22
N LYS A 78 -14.27 0.37 -8.46
CA LYS A 78 -13.45 -0.43 -9.38
C LYS A 78 -12.07 0.18 -9.64
N LEU A 79 -12.00 1.50 -9.87
CA LEU A 79 -10.74 2.18 -10.18
C LEU A 79 -9.84 2.23 -8.95
N ALA A 80 -10.40 2.55 -7.78
CA ALA A 80 -9.64 2.53 -6.53
C ALA A 80 -9.06 1.13 -6.24
N LEU A 81 -9.83 0.06 -6.48
CA LEU A 81 -9.32 -1.29 -6.30
C LEU A 81 -8.24 -1.67 -7.34
N GLU A 82 -8.39 -1.24 -8.59
CA GLU A 82 -7.36 -1.43 -9.62
C GLU A 82 -6.06 -0.69 -9.24
N ASP A 83 -6.17 0.51 -8.68
CA ASP A 83 -5.04 1.29 -8.18
C ASP A 83 -4.31 0.53 -7.05
N VAL A 84 -5.01 -0.04 -6.06
CA VAL A 84 -4.36 -0.81 -4.96
C VAL A 84 -3.61 -2.06 -5.47
N LEU A 85 -4.03 -2.64 -6.60
CA LEU A 85 -3.34 -3.80 -7.18
C LEU A 85 -2.09 -3.42 -7.97
N VAL A 86 -1.90 -2.13 -8.28
CA VAL A 86 -0.75 -1.59 -9.01
C VAL A 86 -0.01 -0.63 -8.09
N SER A 87 1.14 -1.02 -7.56
CA SER A 87 1.91 -0.12 -6.70
C SER A 87 2.49 1.08 -7.47
N ASP A 88 2.87 2.13 -6.73
CA ASP A 88 3.58 3.35 -7.17
C ASP A 88 2.70 4.58 -7.45
N HIS A 89 1.65 4.74 -6.66
CA HIS A 89 0.84 5.94 -6.67
C HIS A 89 1.42 7.04 -5.77
N TRP A 90 1.12 8.28 -6.11
CA TRP A 90 1.35 9.43 -5.23
C TRP A 90 0.26 9.49 -4.16
N SER A 91 0.59 10.05 -3.00
CA SER A 91 -0.41 10.27 -1.95
C SER A 91 -1.55 11.14 -2.45
N ARG A 92 -2.77 10.67 -2.22
CA ARG A 92 -3.98 11.24 -2.82
C ARG A 92 -5.18 10.96 -1.92
N PHE A 93 -6.19 11.82 -2.04
CA PHE A 93 -7.49 11.67 -1.39
C PHE A 93 -8.58 11.73 -2.46
N GLU A 94 -9.48 10.77 -2.44
CA GLU A 94 -10.63 10.68 -3.32
C GLU A 94 -11.90 10.37 -2.53
N ARG A 95 -13.02 10.90 -3.01
CA ARG A 95 -14.34 10.65 -2.43
C ARG A 95 -15.23 9.99 -3.47
N TYR A 96 -15.66 8.78 -3.15
CA TYR A 96 -16.66 8.05 -3.89
C TYR A 96 -18.01 8.12 -3.15
N PRO A 97 -19.15 7.89 -3.83
CA PRO A 97 -20.45 7.81 -3.16
C PRO A 97 -20.50 6.76 -2.04
N GLU A 98 -19.75 5.67 -2.19
CA GLU A 98 -19.78 4.49 -1.33
C GLU A 98 -18.76 4.57 -0.18
N HIS A 99 -17.62 5.23 -0.38
CA HIS A 99 -16.51 5.29 0.58
C HIS A 99 -15.54 6.45 0.29
N LEU A 100 -14.58 6.65 1.19
CA LEU A 100 -13.41 7.49 0.94
C LEU A 100 -12.26 6.61 0.44
N PHE A 101 -11.30 7.18 -0.27
CA PHE A 101 -10.11 6.44 -0.67
C PHE A 101 -8.88 7.33 -0.45
N LEU A 102 -7.92 6.81 0.30
CA LEU A 102 -6.70 7.52 0.68
C LEU A 102 -5.49 6.66 0.36
N ILE A 103 -4.50 7.28 -0.29
CA ILE A 103 -3.19 6.69 -0.53
C ILE A 103 -2.18 7.48 0.30
N PHE A 104 -1.42 6.81 1.16
CA PHE A 104 -0.31 7.38 1.91
C PHE A 104 1.00 6.77 1.45
N ARG A 105 2.05 7.60 1.38
CA ARG A 105 3.43 7.11 1.27
C ARG A 105 4.12 7.31 2.60
N THR A 106 4.60 6.21 3.17
CA THR A 106 5.37 6.22 4.43
C THR A 106 6.81 5.81 4.15
N LEU A 107 7.70 6.12 5.09
CA LEU A 107 9.06 5.60 5.05
C LEU A 107 9.01 4.13 5.46
N ALA A 108 9.53 3.25 4.60
CA ALA A 108 9.52 1.81 4.87
C ALA A 108 10.39 1.45 6.08
N GLU A 109 11.47 2.21 6.31
CA GLU A 109 12.43 2.00 7.40
C GLU A 109 12.76 3.38 7.99
N PRO A 110 11.90 3.96 8.86
CA PRO A 110 12.03 5.36 9.30
C PRO A 110 13.29 5.63 10.13
N GLU A 111 13.84 4.60 10.79
CA GLU A 111 15.13 4.66 11.49
C GLU A 111 16.36 4.61 10.56
N ASP A 112 16.20 4.13 9.34
CA ASP A 112 17.25 4.13 8.33
C ASP A 112 17.12 5.40 7.48
N LEU A 113 18.24 6.11 7.25
CA LEU A 113 18.27 7.31 6.39
C LEU A 113 18.17 6.96 4.89
N SER A 114 17.35 5.96 4.54
CA SER A 114 17.08 5.54 3.18
C SER A 114 15.91 6.33 2.58
N ASP A 115 15.83 6.35 1.26
CA ASP A 115 14.72 6.91 0.48
C ASP A 115 13.62 5.88 0.18
N ARG A 116 13.70 4.69 0.80
CA ARG A 116 12.72 3.63 0.57
C ARG A 116 11.39 4.02 1.20
N THR A 117 10.36 3.98 0.37
CA THR A 117 8.97 4.25 0.78
C THR A 117 8.11 3.03 0.59
N GLU A 118 7.00 2.99 1.32
CA GLU A 118 5.92 2.02 1.17
C GLU A 118 4.61 2.79 0.93
N GLU A 119 3.65 2.10 0.32
CA GLU A 119 2.33 2.65 0.00
C GLU A 119 1.30 1.98 0.91
N ILE A 120 0.42 2.80 1.49
CA ILE A 120 -0.69 2.35 2.34
C ILE A 120 -1.98 2.91 1.76
N ASP A 121 -2.86 2.00 1.37
CA ASP A 121 -4.17 2.30 0.81
C ASP A 121 -5.27 2.08 1.84
N VAL A 122 -6.18 3.04 1.97
CA VAL A 122 -7.27 3.01 2.96
C VAL A 122 -8.60 3.33 2.28
N PHE A 123 -9.60 2.49 2.57
CA PHE A 123 -10.99 2.63 2.13
C PHE A 123 -11.89 3.04 3.31
#